data_AF-A0A382FG31-F1
#
_entry.id   AF-A0A382FG31-F1
#
_cell.length_a   1.000
_cell.length_b   1.000
_cell.length_c   1.000
_cell.angle_alpha   90.00
_cell.angle_beta   90.00
_cell.angle_gamma   90.00
#
_symmetry.space_group_name_H-M   'P 1'
#
loop_
_entity.id
_entity.type
_entity.pdbx_description
1 polymer ?
#
loop_
_entity_poly.entity_id
_entity_poly.type
_entity_poly.pdbx_seq_one_letter_code
_entity_poly.pdbx_strand_id
1 'polypeptide(L)'
;IMARVEPRDKASALAKKKLLKWDGQMDADQVEPTIYSALRDSLLHKVLKHNLGDELSRMARNPDGRGLGQFLARFKVMMASMIARDDRTFLPPGKDWPEMVADGLADAVATLKQRLGDDLEEWRWDKLHQARPTHTLSSVFPELAELLNPPEIPMNGDGDTPLAGSYSTADFATVTSLSVARYVYDPSDWSNSMWVVPQGSSGHPGSHHYHDQSEIWGRLEMVPMEYDWDHIIANSETQQRLDPA
;
A
#
# COMPACT_ATOMS: atom_id res chain seq x y z
N ILE A 1 16.56 7.54 15.99
CA ILE A 1 17.61 6.66 15.41
C ILE A 1 18.31 7.29 14.20
N MET A 2 17.57 7.74 13.17
CA MET A 2 18.10 8.21 11.88
C MET A 2 19.20 9.28 11.98
N ALA A 3 19.13 10.21 12.94
CA ALA A 3 20.16 11.23 13.14
C ALA A 3 21.58 10.65 13.34
N ARG A 4 21.68 9.47 13.98
CA ARG A 4 22.93 8.76 14.31
C ARG A 4 23.45 7.84 13.20
N VAL A 5 22.72 7.71 12.09
CA VAL A 5 23.04 6.77 11.01
C VAL A 5 24.12 7.37 10.12
N GLU A 6 25.27 6.71 10.00
CA GLU A 6 26.31 7.13 9.06
C GLU A 6 26.03 6.56 7.66
N PRO A 7 25.69 7.38 6.64
CA PRO A 7 25.31 6.89 5.32
C PRO A 7 26.49 6.22 4.61
N ARG A 8 26.21 5.15 3.86
CA ARG A 8 27.26 4.35 3.17
C ARG A 8 27.76 4.97 1.88
N ASP A 9 27.00 5.86 1.28
CA ASP A 9 27.30 6.52 0.02
C ASP A 9 26.56 7.87 -0.11
N LYS A 10 26.81 8.58 -1.21
CA LYS A 10 26.21 9.90 -1.47
C LYS A 10 24.69 9.85 -1.59
N ALA A 11 24.13 8.83 -2.23
CA ALA A 11 22.68 8.70 -2.41
C ALA A 11 21.99 8.37 -1.07
N SER A 12 22.60 7.50 -0.26
CA SER A 12 22.20 7.24 1.12
C SER A 12 22.22 8.51 1.99
N ALA A 13 23.20 9.41 1.79
CA ALA A 13 23.26 10.69 2.50
C ALA A 13 22.11 11.64 2.12
N LEU A 14 21.76 11.70 0.83
CA LEU A 14 20.61 12.47 0.34
C LEU A 14 19.29 11.89 0.87
N ALA A 15 19.13 10.57 0.81
CA ALA A 15 17.97 9.87 1.36
C ALA A 15 17.79 10.13 2.87
N LYS A 16 18.89 10.03 3.66
CA LYS A 16 18.89 10.40 5.08
C LYS A 16 18.42 11.84 5.29
N LYS A 17 18.89 12.80 4.47
CA LYS A 17 18.51 14.21 4.59
C LYS A 17 17.01 14.44 4.36
N LYS A 18 16.41 13.73 3.40
CA LYS A 18 14.96 13.75 3.17
C LYS A 18 14.20 13.16 4.36
N LEU A 19 14.57 11.95 4.80
CA LEU A 19 13.93 11.28 5.96
C LEU A 19 14.04 12.07 7.28
N LEU A 20 15.09 12.87 7.48
CA LEU A 20 15.23 13.72 8.67
C LEU A 20 14.28 14.94 8.67
N LYS A 21 13.74 15.31 7.50
CA LYS A 21 12.79 16.42 7.35
C LYS A 21 11.35 15.93 7.20
N TRP A 22 11.17 14.65 6.92
CA TRP A 22 9.87 14.03 6.76
C TRP A 22 9.05 14.11 8.05
N ASP A 23 7.76 14.40 7.90
CA ASP A 23 6.79 14.52 9.00
C ASP A 23 6.05 13.20 9.29
N GLY A 24 6.32 12.16 8.50
CA GLY A 24 5.70 10.84 8.65
C GLY A 24 4.44 10.64 7.81
N GLN A 25 4.02 11.61 7.00
CA GLN A 25 2.86 11.45 6.11
C GLN A 25 3.20 10.59 4.90
N MET A 26 2.35 9.61 4.61
CA MET A 26 2.49 8.69 3.47
C MET A 26 1.80 9.27 2.22
N ASP A 27 2.09 10.52 1.89
CA ASP A 27 1.48 11.22 0.76
C ASP A 27 2.03 10.69 -0.57
N ALA A 28 1.14 10.51 -1.54
CA ALA A 28 1.43 9.83 -2.80
C ALA A 28 2.44 10.60 -3.67
N ASP A 29 2.43 11.92 -3.64
CA ASP A 29 3.31 12.78 -4.43
C ASP A 29 4.70 12.99 -3.80
N GLN A 30 4.92 12.48 -2.58
CA GLN A 30 6.19 12.63 -1.87
C GLN A 30 7.18 11.49 -2.14
N VAL A 31 8.46 11.79 -1.93
CA VAL A 31 9.59 10.85 -2.11
C VAL A 31 9.91 10.12 -0.81
N GLU A 32 9.78 10.84 0.30
CA GLU A 32 10.10 10.39 1.65
C GLU A 32 9.38 9.07 2.03
N PRO A 33 8.07 8.87 1.73
CA PRO A 33 7.37 7.61 1.99
C PRO A 33 8.01 6.42 1.28
N THR A 34 8.42 6.60 0.02
CA THR A 34 9.07 5.57 -0.79
C THR A 34 10.38 5.12 -0.17
N ILE A 35 11.22 6.09 0.25
CA ILE A 35 12.51 5.81 0.88
C ILE A 35 12.28 5.14 2.24
N TYR A 36 11.33 5.62 3.04
CA TYR A 36 10.98 5.05 4.33
C TYR A 36 10.55 3.57 4.20
N SER A 37 9.61 3.29 3.30
CA SER A 37 9.08 1.95 3.07
C SER A 37 10.17 0.99 2.58
N ALA A 38 11.00 1.42 1.63
CA ALA A 38 12.11 0.62 1.14
C ALA A 38 13.15 0.34 2.24
N LEU A 39 13.49 1.34 3.07
CA LEU A 39 14.37 1.18 4.23
C LEU A 39 13.80 0.18 5.23
N ARG A 40 12.51 0.32 5.57
CA ARG A 40 11.82 -0.55 6.54
C ARG A 40 11.85 -2.00 6.10
N ASP A 41 11.56 -2.26 4.83
CA ASP A 41 11.58 -3.62 4.26
C ASP A 41 13.01 -4.17 4.13
N SER A 42 13.98 -3.34 3.80
CA SER A 42 15.40 -3.72 3.73
C SER A 42 15.94 -4.10 5.11
N LEU A 43 15.62 -3.31 6.14
CA LEU A 43 15.99 -3.59 7.52
C LEU A 43 15.34 -4.89 8.03
N LEU A 44 14.04 -5.07 7.75
CA LEU A 44 13.31 -6.29 8.06
C LEU A 44 13.98 -7.51 7.41
N HIS A 45 14.31 -7.43 6.13
CA HIS A 45 14.95 -8.52 5.40
C HIS A 45 16.31 -8.88 6.00
N LYS A 46 17.14 -7.88 6.35
CA LYS A 46 18.45 -8.14 6.99
C LYS A 46 18.29 -8.86 8.33
N VAL A 47 17.36 -8.43 9.18
CA VAL A 47 17.11 -9.07 10.47
C VAL A 47 16.58 -10.49 10.28
N LEU A 48 15.60 -10.71 9.39
CA LEU A 48 15.07 -12.05 9.13
C LEU A 48 16.13 -12.99 8.54
N LYS A 49 16.90 -12.52 7.55
CA LYS A 49 17.97 -13.30 6.92
C LYS A 49 19.04 -13.73 7.92
N HIS A 50 19.42 -12.84 8.85
CA HIS A 50 20.37 -13.20 9.91
C HIS A 50 19.85 -14.33 10.81
N ASN A 51 18.60 -14.24 11.26
CA ASN A 51 18.05 -15.14 12.26
C ASN A 51 17.48 -16.45 11.68
N LEU A 52 17.01 -16.43 10.43
CA LEU A 52 16.31 -17.55 9.80
C LEU A 52 17.10 -18.18 8.65
N GLY A 53 18.14 -17.52 8.15
CA GLY A 53 18.81 -17.90 6.90
C GLY A 53 17.97 -17.55 5.66
N ASP A 54 18.52 -17.83 4.47
CA ASP A 54 17.97 -17.36 3.20
C ASP A 54 16.60 -17.98 2.86
N GLU A 55 16.46 -19.30 3.03
CA GLU A 55 15.24 -20.02 2.64
C GLU A 55 14.03 -19.61 3.48
N LEU A 56 14.16 -19.68 4.81
CA LEU A 56 13.07 -19.33 5.74
C LEU A 56 12.77 -17.83 5.71
N SER A 57 13.76 -16.97 5.50
CA SER A 57 13.53 -15.52 5.30
C SER A 57 12.72 -15.26 4.03
N ARG A 58 13.00 -15.95 2.92
CA ARG A 58 12.21 -15.85 1.69
C ARG A 58 10.78 -16.32 1.91
N MET A 59 10.59 -17.47 2.57
CA MET A 59 9.25 -18.01 2.89
C MET A 59 8.46 -17.08 3.81
N ALA A 60 9.11 -16.49 4.83
CA ALA A 60 8.48 -15.56 5.74
C ALA A 60 7.97 -14.29 5.03
N ARG A 61 8.70 -13.81 4.00
CA ARG A 61 8.36 -12.62 3.21
C ARG A 61 7.32 -12.88 2.12
N ASN A 62 7.21 -14.12 1.65
CA ASN A 62 6.22 -14.54 0.65
C ASN A 62 5.42 -15.77 1.12
N PRO A 63 4.54 -15.62 2.12
CA PRO A 63 3.80 -16.77 2.63
C PRO A 63 2.76 -17.23 1.61
N ASP A 64 2.92 -18.44 1.07
CA ASP A 64 1.96 -19.09 0.17
C ASP A 64 0.65 -19.41 0.91
N GLY A 65 -0.22 -18.42 1.05
CA GLY A 65 -1.61 -18.56 1.53
C GLY A 65 -1.79 -18.84 3.03
N ARG A 66 -0.73 -18.97 3.84
CA ARG A 66 -0.83 -19.21 5.30
C ARG A 66 -0.47 -17.96 6.10
N GLY A 67 -1.48 -17.23 6.58
CA GLY A 67 -1.32 -16.19 7.63
C GLY A 67 -1.16 -14.73 7.15
N LEU A 68 -1.39 -14.44 5.86
CA LEU A 68 -1.62 -13.09 5.29
C LEU A 68 -0.69 -11.97 5.81
N GLY A 69 0.60 -12.25 6.01
CA GLY A 69 1.56 -11.22 6.44
C GLY A 69 1.34 -10.63 7.84
N GLN A 70 0.35 -11.10 8.62
CA GLN A 70 0.06 -10.54 9.96
C GLN A 70 1.23 -10.71 10.92
N PHE A 71 1.98 -11.82 10.81
CA PHE A 71 3.21 -12.00 11.59
C PHE A 71 4.23 -10.92 11.25
N LEU A 72 4.45 -10.59 9.97
CA LEU A 72 5.39 -9.55 9.57
C LEU A 72 4.94 -8.17 10.01
N ALA A 73 3.65 -7.86 9.93
CA ALA A 73 3.12 -6.60 10.45
C ALA A 73 3.42 -6.45 11.96
N ARG A 74 3.15 -7.50 12.76
CA ARG A 74 3.48 -7.51 14.19
C ARG A 74 4.98 -7.43 14.44
N PHE A 75 5.78 -8.13 13.64
CA PHE A 75 7.23 -8.11 13.74
C PHE A 75 7.81 -6.72 13.40
N LYS A 76 7.25 -6.02 12.40
CA LYS A 76 7.61 -4.64 12.07
C LYS A 76 7.36 -3.69 13.27
N VAL A 77 6.22 -3.82 13.95
CA VAL A 77 5.91 -3.04 15.17
C VAL A 77 6.87 -3.40 16.32
N MET A 78 7.15 -4.70 16.50
CA MET A 78 8.11 -5.16 17.50
C MET A 78 9.52 -4.61 17.22
N MET A 79 9.98 -4.62 15.97
CA MET A 79 11.27 -4.06 15.57
C MET A 79 11.36 -2.56 15.89
N ALA A 80 10.30 -1.78 15.64
CA ALA A 80 10.28 -0.37 16.02
C ALA A 80 10.45 -0.20 17.55
N SER A 81 9.81 -1.06 18.34
CA SER A 81 9.98 -1.07 19.81
C SER A 81 11.39 -1.48 20.24
N MET A 82 11.99 -2.46 19.57
CA MET A 82 13.36 -2.89 19.84
C MET A 82 14.37 -1.79 19.53
N ILE A 83 14.20 -1.08 18.41
CA ILE A 83 15.02 0.09 18.04
C ILE A 83 14.91 1.18 19.11
N ALA A 84 13.70 1.45 19.61
CA ALA A 84 13.46 2.47 20.63
C ALA A 84 14.12 2.13 21.98
N ARG A 85 14.17 0.84 22.32
CA ARG A 85 14.77 0.33 23.58
C ARG A 85 16.25 -0.06 23.45
N ASP A 86 16.83 0.09 22.26
CA ASP A 86 18.15 -0.45 21.91
C ASP A 86 18.28 -1.95 22.25
N ASP A 87 17.20 -2.70 22.07
CA ASP A 87 17.20 -4.16 22.19
C ASP A 87 17.87 -4.77 20.95
N ARG A 88 19.01 -5.44 21.16
CA ARG A 88 19.87 -5.98 20.10
C ARG A 88 19.70 -7.48 19.91
N THR A 89 18.69 -8.10 20.53
CA THR A 89 18.51 -9.57 20.59
C THR A 89 18.55 -10.24 19.21
N PHE A 90 18.03 -9.59 18.15
CA PHE A 90 17.99 -10.12 16.79
C PHE A 90 19.06 -9.57 15.85
N LEU A 91 20.05 -8.83 16.36
CA LEU A 91 21.11 -8.25 15.53
C LEU A 91 22.32 -9.21 15.42
N PRO A 92 23.07 -9.17 14.30
CA PRO A 92 24.33 -9.88 14.20
C PRO A 92 25.32 -9.47 15.31
N PRO A 93 26.20 -10.39 15.76
CA PRO A 93 27.20 -10.07 16.78
C PRO A 93 28.04 -8.83 16.41
N GLY A 94 28.14 -7.88 17.34
CA GLY A 94 28.90 -6.65 17.16
C GLY A 94 28.20 -5.53 16.37
N LYS A 95 27.01 -5.78 15.81
CA LYS A 95 26.20 -4.75 15.15
C LYS A 95 25.34 -3.98 16.14
N ASP A 96 25.02 -2.74 15.82
CA ASP A 96 24.01 -1.93 16.50
C ASP A 96 22.92 -1.43 15.54
N TRP A 97 21.87 -0.80 16.08
CA TRP A 97 20.78 -0.30 15.25
C TRP A 97 21.20 0.80 14.26
N PRO A 98 22.01 1.82 14.62
CA PRO A 98 22.52 2.79 13.66
C PRO A 98 23.22 2.14 12.46
N GLU A 99 24.07 1.14 12.70
CA GLU A 99 24.79 0.43 11.65
C GLU A 99 23.86 -0.41 10.77
N MET A 100 22.91 -1.13 11.37
CA MET A 100 21.91 -1.91 10.64
C MET A 100 21.00 -1.02 9.79
N VAL A 101 20.62 0.16 10.29
CA VAL A 101 19.84 1.15 9.54
C VAL A 101 20.68 1.78 8.42
N ALA A 102 21.98 2.03 8.62
CA ALA A 102 22.88 2.51 7.58
C ALA A 102 22.98 1.50 6.42
N ASP A 103 23.20 0.23 6.74
CA ASP A 103 23.26 -0.85 5.77
C ASP A 103 21.90 -1.02 5.08
N GLY A 104 20.80 -0.92 5.82
CA GLY A 104 19.43 -1.00 5.28
C GLY A 104 19.09 0.14 4.33
N LEU A 105 19.54 1.36 4.64
CA LEU A 105 19.31 2.53 3.79
C LEU A 105 20.06 2.43 2.47
N ALA A 106 21.28 1.90 2.49
CA ALA A 106 22.07 1.66 1.28
C ALA A 106 21.40 0.62 0.36
N ASP A 107 20.94 -0.50 0.92
CA ASP A 107 20.19 -1.52 0.17
C ASP A 107 18.87 -0.95 -0.41
N ALA A 108 18.16 -0.14 0.38
CA ALA A 108 16.92 0.51 -0.05
C ALA A 108 17.16 1.46 -1.23
N VAL A 109 18.16 2.33 -1.13
CA VAL A 109 18.55 3.26 -2.18
C VAL A 109 18.97 2.52 -3.45
N ALA A 110 19.75 1.44 -3.33
CA ALA A 110 20.12 0.61 -4.47
C ALA A 110 18.90 -0.02 -5.16
N THR A 111 17.94 -0.52 -4.37
CA THR A 111 16.68 -1.09 -4.88
C THR A 111 15.84 -0.04 -5.60
N LEU A 112 15.69 1.15 -5.02
CA LEU A 112 14.94 2.24 -5.61
C LEU A 112 15.58 2.75 -6.90
N LYS A 113 16.91 2.88 -6.95
CA LYS A 113 17.65 3.18 -8.18
C LYS A 113 17.34 2.18 -9.31
N GLN A 114 17.30 0.89 -8.98
CA GLN A 114 17.01 -0.15 -9.97
C GLN A 114 15.57 -0.05 -10.50
N ARG A 115 14.58 0.31 -9.65
CA ARG A 115 13.16 0.35 -10.05
C ARG A 115 12.74 1.68 -10.68
N LEU A 116 13.26 2.80 -10.20
CA LEU A 116 12.80 4.16 -10.53
C LEU A 116 13.87 5.03 -11.19
N GLY A 117 15.10 4.53 -11.34
CA GLY A 117 16.21 5.26 -11.93
C GLY A 117 17.00 6.10 -10.91
N ASP A 118 17.99 6.84 -11.40
CA ASP A 118 18.98 7.51 -10.56
C ASP A 118 18.50 8.83 -9.94
N ASP A 119 17.44 9.44 -10.48
CA ASP A 119 16.90 10.69 -9.97
C ASP A 119 16.01 10.43 -8.75
N LEU A 120 16.52 10.81 -7.59
CA LEU A 120 15.85 10.61 -6.31
C LEU A 120 14.58 11.46 -6.19
N GLU A 121 14.48 12.60 -6.89
CA GLU A 121 13.28 13.44 -6.87
C GLU A 121 12.09 12.80 -7.62
N GLU A 122 12.36 11.82 -8.49
CA GLU A 122 11.32 11.06 -9.20
C GLU A 122 10.82 9.83 -8.41
N TRP A 123 11.35 9.59 -7.21
CA TRP A 123 10.96 8.44 -6.37
C TRP A 123 9.65 8.62 -5.62
N ARG A 124 8.64 9.17 -6.29
CA ARG A 124 7.33 9.43 -5.70
C ARG A 124 6.61 8.13 -5.33
N TRP A 125 5.86 8.18 -4.23
CA TRP A 125 5.14 7.03 -3.70
C TRP A 125 4.10 6.51 -4.68
N ASP A 126 3.41 7.41 -5.37
CA ASP A 126 2.39 7.16 -6.40
C ASP A 126 2.88 6.27 -7.57
N LYS A 127 4.19 6.25 -7.86
CA LYS A 127 4.79 5.44 -8.93
C LYS A 127 4.84 3.96 -8.62
N LEU A 128 4.87 3.62 -7.33
CA LEU A 128 5.00 2.24 -6.87
C LEU A 128 3.75 1.80 -6.10
N HIS A 129 3.17 2.69 -5.30
CA HIS A 129 2.05 2.40 -4.42
C HIS A 129 0.71 2.62 -5.10
N GLN A 130 0.25 1.58 -5.77
CA GLN A 130 -0.97 1.62 -6.57
C GLN A 130 -1.86 0.43 -6.24
N ALA A 131 -3.16 0.66 -6.18
CA ALA A 131 -4.16 -0.39 -6.29
C ALA A 131 -4.18 -0.86 -7.75
N ARG A 132 -3.83 -2.13 -7.98
CA ARG A 132 -3.73 -2.74 -9.31
C ARG A 132 -4.70 -3.91 -9.43
N PRO A 133 -6.01 -3.64 -9.53
CA PRO A 133 -7.01 -4.69 -9.58
C PRO A 133 -6.76 -5.59 -10.80
N THR A 134 -6.48 -6.86 -10.54
CA THR A 134 -6.21 -7.85 -11.59
C THR A 134 -7.34 -8.86 -11.60
N HIS A 135 -8.01 -9.00 -12.75
CA HIS A 135 -9.07 -9.97 -12.92
C HIS A 135 -8.49 -11.40 -12.91
N THR A 136 -9.22 -12.35 -12.31
CA THR A 136 -8.76 -13.73 -12.10
C THR A 136 -8.44 -14.47 -13.41
N LEU A 137 -9.11 -14.08 -14.50
CA LEU A 137 -8.89 -14.64 -15.83
C LEU A 137 -7.73 -14.00 -16.60
N SER A 138 -7.20 -12.85 -16.16
CA SER A 138 -6.15 -12.12 -16.90
C SER A 138 -4.84 -12.89 -17.01
N SER A 139 -4.52 -13.76 -16.04
CA SER A 139 -3.34 -14.63 -16.14
C SER A 139 -3.53 -15.81 -17.10
N VAL A 140 -4.78 -16.21 -17.35
CA VAL A 140 -5.13 -17.32 -18.26
C VAL A 140 -5.34 -16.81 -19.68
N PHE A 141 -5.89 -15.60 -19.83
CA PHE A 141 -6.18 -14.93 -21.10
C PHE A 141 -5.52 -13.54 -21.13
N PRO A 142 -4.18 -13.48 -21.24
CA PRO A 142 -3.43 -12.21 -21.19
C PRO A 142 -3.84 -11.24 -22.29
N GLU A 143 -4.32 -11.72 -23.43
CA GLU A 143 -4.84 -10.91 -24.53
C GLU A 143 -6.12 -10.13 -24.17
N LEU A 144 -6.83 -10.55 -23.13
CA LEU A 144 -8.01 -9.85 -22.61
C LEU A 144 -7.70 -8.98 -21.39
N ALA A 145 -6.46 -8.98 -20.89
CA ALA A 145 -6.13 -8.31 -19.63
C ALA A 145 -6.45 -6.81 -19.62
N GLU A 146 -6.27 -6.11 -20.74
CA GLU A 146 -6.59 -4.67 -20.85
C GLU A 146 -8.10 -4.40 -20.73
N LEU A 147 -8.95 -5.31 -21.24
CA LEU A 147 -10.38 -5.23 -21.07
C LEU A 147 -10.82 -5.63 -19.65
N LEU A 148 -10.18 -6.66 -19.10
CA LEU A 148 -10.59 -7.29 -17.85
C LEU A 148 -10.09 -6.56 -16.60
N ASN A 149 -8.93 -5.92 -16.65
CA ASN A 149 -8.34 -5.26 -15.48
C ASN A 149 -8.80 -3.80 -15.43
N PRO A 150 -9.47 -3.36 -14.35
CA PRO A 150 -9.68 -1.93 -14.15
C PRO A 150 -8.35 -1.16 -14.07
N PRO A 151 -8.36 0.16 -14.32
CA PRO A 151 -7.14 0.99 -14.26
C PRO A 151 -6.43 0.93 -12.90
N GLU A 152 -5.12 1.12 -12.93
CA GLU A 152 -4.31 1.28 -11.72
C GLU A 152 -4.61 2.62 -11.04
N ILE A 153 -4.76 2.62 -9.71
CA ILE A 153 -5.09 3.82 -8.93
C ILE A 153 -3.94 4.11 -7.97
N PRO A 154 -3.22 5.25 -8.10
CA PRO A 154 -2.21 5.65 -7.14
C PRO A 154 -2.82 5.93 -5.77
N MET A 155 -2.14 5.46 -4.72
CA MET A 155 -2.66 5.52 -3.36
C MET A 155 -1.71 6.27 -2.43
N ASN A 156 -2.32 7.09 -1.57
CA ASN A 156 -1.67 7.54 -0.33
C ASN A 156 -1.70 6.39 0.70
N GLY A 157 -1.01 6.59 1.82
CA GLY A 157 -1.05 5.68 2.95
C GLY A 157 -0.10 4.50 2.82
N ASP A 158 -0.09 3.69 3.88
CA ASP A 158 0.47 2.36 3.93
C ASP A 158 -0.33 1.50 4.93
N GLY A 159 0.14 0.28 5.22
CA GLY A 159 -0.53 -0.63 6.16
C GLY A 159 -0.60 -0.18 7.63
N ASP A 160 0.10 0.88 8.03
CA ASP A 160 0.06 1.43 9.39
C ASP A 160 -0.80 2.72 9.48
N THR A 161 -1.20 3.29 8.33
CA THR A 161 -2.06 4.48 8.27
C THR A 161 -3.57 4.14 8.24
N PRO A 162 -4.47 5.08 8.58
CA PRO A 162 -5.92 4.86 8.43
C PRO A 162 -6.35 4.53 6.99
N LEU A 163 -5.70 5.14 6.00
CA LEU A 163 -5.83 4.74 4.60
C LEU A 163 -4.92 3.52 4.36
N ALA A 164 -5.38 2.37 4.83
CA ALA A 164 -4.57 1.17 5.03
C ALA A 164 -4.08 0.46 3.74
N GLY A 165 -3.21 1.14 2.97
CA GLY A 165 -2.48 0.68 1.77
C GLY A 165 -1.49 -0.42 2.07
N SER A 166 -1.97 -1.60 2.46
CA SER A 166 -1.10 -2.70 2.82
C SER A 166 -0.58 -3.41 1.58
N TYR A 167 0.72 -3.70 1.56
CA TYR A 167 1.38 -4.46 0.51
C TYR A 167 2.23 -5.60 1.10
N SER A 168 2.51 -6.61 0.29
CA SER A 168 3.40 -7.71 0.65
C SER A 168 4.85 -7.28 0.56
N THR A 169 5.69 -7.64 1.54
CA THR A 169 7.15 -7.39 1.43
C THR A 169 7.84 -8.18 0.31
N ALA A 170 7.13 -9.13 -0.32
CA ALA A 170 7.59 -9.84 -1.51
C ALA A 170 7.38 -9.02 -2.80
N ASP A 171 6.35 -8.16 -2.84
CA ASP A 171 6.07 -7.27 -3.95
C ASP A 171 6.01 -5.83 -3.45
N PHE A 172 7.17 -5.17 -3.48
CA PHE A 172 7.36 -3.89 -2.84
C PHE A 172 6.38 -2.84 -3.38
N ALA A 173 5.63 -2.25 -2.46
CA ALA A 173 4.67 -1.17 -2.62
C ALA A 173 3.41 -1.48 -3.43
N THR A 174 3.27 -2.60 -4.14
CA THR A 174 2.00 -2.93 -4.82
C THR A 174 0.88 -3.17 -3.81
N VAL A 175 -0.19 -2.36 -3.82
CA VAL A 175 -1.29 -2.49 -2.83
C VAL A 175 -1.98 -3.83 -3.02
N THR A 176 -1.98 -4.65 -1.96
CA THR A 176 -2.65 -5.96 -1.92
C THR A 176 -3.90 -5.98 -1.04
N SER A 177 -4.07 -4.97 -0.19
CA SER A 177 -5.24 -4.84 0.69
C SER A 177 -5.50 -3.36 0.96
N LEU A 178 -6.76 -2.95 0.77
CA LEU A 178 -7.28 -1.63 1.10
C LEU A 178 -8.80 -1.73 1.40
N SER A 179 -9.45 -0.59 1.71
CA SER A 179 -10.89 -0.51 1.92
C SER A 179 -11.68 -0.96 0.69
N VAL A 180 -12.49 -2.02 0.84
CA VAL A 180 -13.44 -2.49 -0.18
C VAL A 180 -14.72 -1.64 -0.26
N ALA A 181 -14.95 -0.80 0.75
CA ALA A 181 -15.95 0.25 0.77
C ALA A 181 -15.54 1.31 1.79
N ARG A 182 -15.98 2.55 1.60
CA ARG A 182 -16.00 3.59 2.64
C ARG A 182 -17.40 4.14 2.73
N TYR A 183 -17.84 4.46 3.94
CA TYR A 183 -19.19 4.94 4.19
C TYR A 183 -19.23 5.86 5.39
N VAL A 184 -20.16 6.80 5.36
CA VAL A 184 -20.53 7.66 6.49
C VAL A 184 -22.04 7.67 6.56
N TYR A 185 -22.59 7.37 7.73
CA TYR A 185 -24.02 7.38 7.98
C TYR A 185 -24.37 8.62 8.80
N ASP A 186 -25.42 9.32 8.40
CA ASP A 186 -26.05 10.36 9.21
C ASP A 186 -27.37 9.81 9.78
N PRO A 187 -27.41 9.39 11.06
CA PRO A 187 -28.61 8.82 11.65
C PRO A 187 -29.75 9.83 11.85
N SER A 188 -29.47 11.14 11.71
CA SER A 188 -30.46 12.20 11.81
C SER A 188 -31.12 12.52 10.47
N ASP A 189 -30.43 12.24 9.36
CA ASP A 189 -30.91 12.38 7.99
C ASP A 189 -30.23 11.35 7.07
N TRP A 190 -30.92 10.24 6.77
CA TRP A 190 -30.37 9.19 5.93
C TRP A 190 -30.01 9.65 4.52
N SER A 191 -30.66 10.70 3.99
CA SER A 191 -30.35 11.24 2.66
C SER A 191 -28.99 11.95 2.60
N ASN A 192 -28.42 12.29 3.76
CA ASN A 192 -27.09 12.87 3.91
C ASN A 192 -25.99 11.80 4.12
N SER A 193 -26.33 10.51 4.02
CA SER A 193 -25.35 9.42 4.10
C SER A 193 -24.57 9.29 2.80
N MET A 194 -23.33 8.82 2.89
CA MET A 194 -22.38 8.77 1.77
C MET A 194 -21.67 7.41 1.73
N TRP A 195 -21.28 6.97 0.54
CA TRP A 195 -20.52 5.73 0.35
C TRP A 195 -19.68 5.75 -0.93
N VAL A 196 -18.75 4.80 -1.03
CA VAL A 196 -17.98 4.56 -2.26
C VAL A 196 -17.37 3.16 -2.26
N VAL A 197 -17.18 2.57 -3.44
CA VAL A 197 -16.45 1.33 -3.66
C VAL A 197 -15.24 1.57 -4.60
N PRO A 198 -14.17 0.74 -4.55
CA PRO A 198 -12.96 0.94 -5.35
C PRO A 198 -13.14 0.85 -6.87
N GLN A 199 -14.23 0.21 -7.33
CA GLN A 199 -14.52 -0.03 -8.73
C GLN A 199 -15.87 0.58 -9.08
N GLY A 200 -16.89 -0.23 -9.34
CA GLY A 200 -18.25 0.22 -9.56
C GLY A 200 -19.25 -0.82 -9.08
N SER A 201 -20.52 -0.63 -9.41
CA SER A 201 -21.60 -1.52 -9.01
C SER A 201 -21.69 -2.81 -9.84
N SER A 202 -21.01 -2.87 -10.99
CA SER A 202 -21.05 -4.00 -11.92
C SER A 202 -19.77 -4.82 -11.91
N GLY A 203 -19.89 -6.14 -12.00
CA GLY A 203 -18.76 -7.05 -12.25
C GLY A 203 -18.50 -7.34 -13.73
N HIS A 204 -19.26 -6.74 -14.65
CA HIS A 204 -19.14 -7.00 -16.08
C HIS A 204 -18.19 -5.99 -16.75
N PRO A 205 -17.06 -6.41 -17.37
CA PRO A 205 -16.06 -5.49 -17.93
C PRO A 205 -16.60 -4.52 -19.00
N GLY A 206 -17.64 -4.90 -19.73
CA GLY A 206 -18.31 -4.02 -20.71
C GLY A 206 -19.35 -3.06 -20.12
N SER A 207 -19.55 -3.04 -18.80
CA SER A 207 -20.51 -2.14 -18.15
C SER A 207 -19.90 -0.76 -17.91
N HIS A 208 -20.69 0.30 -18.07
CA HIS A 208 -20.29 1.64 -17.63
C HIS A 208 -19.96 1.66 -16.13
N HIS A 209 -20.68 0.87 -15.33
CA HIS A 209 -20.47 0.78 -13.88
C HIS A 209 -19.45 -0.27 -13.45
N TYR A 210 -18.52 -0.66 -14.34
CA TYR A 210 -17.47 -1.63 -14.00
C TYR A 210 -16.43 -1.02 -13.05
N HIS A 211 -16.07 0.24 -13.26
CA HIS A 211 -15.05 0.96 -12.47
C HIS A 211 -15.31 2.48 -12.39
N ASP A 212 -16.55 2.91 -12.52
CA ASP A 212 -16.95 4.33 -12.58
C ASP A 212 -16.73 5.09 -11.26
N GLN A 213 -16.62 4.41 -10.12
CA GLN A 213 -16.29 5.04 -8.83
C GLN A 213 -14.80 5.05 -8.50
N SER A 214 -13.95 4.41 -9.31
CA SER A 214 -12.51 4.27 -9.02
C SER A 214 -11.81 5.61 -8.77
N GLU A 215 -12.14 6.63 -9.55
CA GLU A 215 -11.54 7.96 -9.42
C GLU A 215 -11.98 8.67 -8.13
N ILE A 216 -13.28 8.64 -7.83
CA ILE A 216 -13.89 9.20 -6.61
C ILE A 216 -13.28 8.53 -5.38
N TRP A 217 -13.22 7.19 -5.40
CA TRP A 217 -12.61 6.40 -4.34
C TRP A 217 -11.12 6.71 -4.16
N GLY A 218 -10.37 6.89 -5.27
CA GLY A 218 -8.95 7.22 -5.22
C GLY A 218 -8.67 8.58 -4.56
N ARG A 219 -9.56 9.55 -4.75
CA ARG A 219 -9.50 10.88 -4.12
C ARG A 219 -10.01 10.95 -2.67
N LEU A 220 -10.42 9.82 -2.10
CA LEU A 220 -11.08 9.77 -0.78
C LEU A 220 -12.42 10.54 -0.72
N GLU A 221 -13.07 10.70 -1.86
CA GLU A 221 -14.41 11.26 -1.97
C GLU A 221 -15.46 10.13 -1.90
N MET A 222 -16.74 10.51 -1.78
CA MET A 222 -17.87 9.58 -1.72
C MET A 222 -19.04 10.09 -2.54
N VAL A 223 -19.92 9.19 -2.94
CA VAL A 223 -21.20 9.49 -3.59
C VAL A 223 -22.36 9.38 -2.59
N PRO A 224 -23.51 10.02 -2.84
CA PRO A 224 -24.69 9.88 -2.01
C PRO A 224 -25.14 8.43 -1.85
N MET A 225 -25.57 8.08 -0.64
CA MET A 225 -26.27 6.85 -0.35
C MET A 225 -27.77 7.13 -0.33
N GLU A 226 -28.40 6.95 -1.48
CA GLU A 226 -29.82 7.26 -1.67
C GLU A 226 -30.74 6.43 -0.77
N TYR A 227 -31.69 7.10 -0.12
CA TYR A 227 -32.66 6.48 0.80
C TYR A 227 -34.12 6.85 0.51
N ASP A 228 -34.37 8.07 0.02
CA ASP A 228 -35.72 8.52 -0.33
C ASP A 228 -36.17 7.90 -1.65
N TRP A 229 -37.27 7.14 -1.61
CA TRP A 229 -37.84 6.49 -2.79
C TRP A 229 -38.25 7.45 -3.89
N ASP A 230 -38.80 8.62 -3.55
CA ASP A 230 -39.21 9.60 -4.56
C ASP A 230 -37.98 10.11 -5.32
N HIS A 231 -36.87 10.34 -4.60
CA HIS A 231 -35.60 10.74 -5.19
C HIS A 231 -34.97 9.61 -6.02
N ILE A 232 -34.96 8.36 -5.52
CA ILE A 232 -34.44 7.19 -6.23
C ILE A 232 -35.18 6.98 -7.55
N ILE A 233 -36.51 7.05 -7.54
CA ILE A 233 -37.34 6.86 -8.75
C ILE A 233 -37.10 7.98 -9.74
N ALA A 234 -36.97 9.24 -9.28
CA ALA A 234 -36.73 10.39 -10.15
C ALA A 234 -35.35 10.36 -10.83
N ASN A 235 -34.35 9.75 -10.19
CA ASN A 235 -32.96 9.73 -10.67
C ASN A 235 -32.49 8.34 -11.17
N SER A 236 -33.40 7.36 -11.29
CA SER A 236 -33.01 6.01 -11.73
C SER A 236 -32.52 6.01 -13.19
N GLU A 237 -31.34 5.44 -13.45
CA GLU A 237 -30.85 5.24 -14.83
C GLU A 237 -31.61 4.14 -15.58
N THR A 238 -32.05 3.09 -14.86
CA THR A 238 -32.85 1.99 -15.41
C THR A 238 -33.90 1.52 -14.41
N GLN A 239 -35.00 0.95 -14.91
CA GLN A 239 -36.07 0.37 -14.09
C GLN A 239 -36.46 -0.99 -14.67
N GLN A 240 -36.60 -2.00 -13.80
CA GLN A 240 -37.03 -3.33 -14.19
C GLN A 240 -38.12 -3.82 -13.24
N ARG A 241 -39.22 -4.32 -13.80
CA ARG A 241 -40.28 -4.99 -13.05
C ARG A 241 -40.10 -6.50 -13.15
N LEU A 242 -40.11 -7.16 -12.00
CA LEU A 242 -40.07 -8.62 -11.89
C LEU A 242 -41.44 -9.10 -11.41
N ASP A 243 -42.21 -9.73 -12.29
CA ASP A 243 -43.45 -10.40 -11.93
C ASP A 243 -43.17 -11.88 -11.62
N PRO A 244 -43.89 -12.50 -10.66
CA PRO A 244 -43.82 -13.94 -10.45
C PRO A 244 -44.15 -14.72 -11.74
N ALA A 245 -43.48 -15.86 -11.92
CA ALA A 245 -43.73 -16.77 -13.03
C ALA A 245 -45.13 -17.40 -12.97
#